data_AF-A0A401X8F7-F1
#
_entry.id   AF-A0A401X8F7-F1
#
_cell.length_a   1.000
_cell.length_b   1.000
_cell.length_c   1.000
_cell.angle_alpha   90.00
_cell.angle_beta   90.00
_cell.angle_gamma   90.00
#
_symmetry.space_group_name_H-M   'P 1'
#
loop_
_entity.id
_entity.type
_entity.pdbx_description
1 polymer ?
#
loop_
_entity_poly.entity_id
_entity_poly.type
_entity_poly.pdbx_seq_one_letter_code
_entity_poly.pdbx_strand_id
1 'polypeptide(L)'
;MNSKTGRYECTGQVMTKAFSEPVSTVVRCCAQTYLSALPANLRVIILLGTTAGYIKDCKKLIRSLHPRSFKEVNDVAYLAAGAMWVHVTHPSGMNGYYGKWMSADKTDASGGKREDAIYALSLMSPPTGE
;
A
#
# COMPACT_ATOMS: atom_id res chain seq x y z
N MET A 1 19.88 -8.20 6.07
CA MET A 1 20.93 -7.87 7.04
C MET A 1 21.54 -6.54 6.61
N ASN A 2 21.53 -5.53 7.46
CA ASN A 2 22.18 -4.25 7.14
C ASN A 2 23.71 -4.47 7.16
N SER A 3 24.39 -4.19 6.06
CA SER A 3 25.83 -4.44 5.90
C SER A 3 26.72 -3.56 6.78
N LYS A 4 26.20 -2.45 7.30
CA LYS A 4 26.91 -1.55 8.23
C LYS A 4 26.73 -1.94 9.69
N THR A 5 25.56 -2.47 10.06
CA THR A 5 25.24 -2.75 11.48
C THR A 5 25.18 -4.24 11.82
N GLY A 6 25.19 -5.12 10.81
CA GLY A 6 25.03 -6.57 10.98
C GLY A 6 23.65 -7.01 11.51
N ARG A 7 22.72 -6.07 11.73
CA ARG A 7 21.40 -6.36 12.30
C ARG A 7 20.39 -6.71 11.22
N TYR A 8 19.43 -7.55 11.58
CA TYR A 8 18.20 -7.71 10.83
C TYR A 8 17.32 -6.50 11.10
N GLU A 9 17.21 -5.63 10.11
CA GLU A 9 16.39 -4.42 10.18
C GLU A 9 15.04 -4.68 9.50
N CYS A 10 14.04 -3.89 9.90
CA CYS A 10 12.70 -3.97 9.32
C CYS A 10 12.77 -3.79 7.80
N THR A 11 12.12 -4.70 7.07
CA THR A 11 12.08 -4.71 5.59
C THR A 11 11.53 -3.42 4.99
N GLY A 12 10.81 -2.59 5.78
CA GLY A 12 10.29 -1.30 5.32
C GLY A 12 11.35 -0.36 4.72
N GLN A 13 12.59 -0.38 5.24
CA GLN A 13 13.71 0.42 4.68
C GLN A 13 14.28 -0.17 3.39
N VAL A 14 14.09 -1.47 3.17
CA VAL A 14 14.51 -2.19 1.96
C VAL A 14 13.47 -2.02 0.85
N MET A 15 12.17 -2.04 1.19
CA MET A 15 11.09 -1.96 0.21
C MET A 15 11.03 -0.62 -0.52
N THR A 16 11.36 0.49 0.12
CA THR A 16 11.45 1.80 -0.56
C THR A 16 12.60 1.83 -1.57
N LYS A 17 13.74 1.22 -1.23
CA LYS A 17 14.88 1.09 -2.14
C LYS A 17 14.61 0.14 -3.30
N ALA A 18 13.74 -0.84 -3.10
CA ALA A 18 13.37 -1.81 -4.13
C ALA A 18 12.78 -1.16 -5.39
N PHE A 19 12.22 0.06 -5.30
CA PHE A 19 11.73 0.81 -6.45
C PHE A 19 12.80 1.61 -7.20
N SER A 20 14.01 1.75 -6.65
CA SER A 20 15.08 2.60 -7.19
C SER A 20 16.38 1.84 -7.50
N GLU A 21 16.64 0.72 -6.82
CA GLU A 21 17.82 -0.12 -7.06
C GLU A 21 17.64 -1.06 -8.27
N PRO A 22 18.68 -1.77 -8.74
CA PRO A 22 18.56 -2.71 -9.87
C PRO A 22 17.45 -3.76 -9.70
N VAL A 23 17.11 -4.12 -8.46
CA VAL A 23 15.98 -5.00 -8.11
C VAL A 23 14.60 -4.44 -8.52
N SER A 24 14.50 -3.15 -8.84
CA SER A 24 13.27 -2.52 -9.35
C SER A 24 12.77 -3.17 -10.64
N THR A 25 13.65 -3.78 -11.43
CA THR A 25 13.27 -4.59 -12.59
C THR A 25 12.42 -5.79 -12.17
N VAL A 26 12.80 -6.50 -11.11
CA VAL A 26 12.04 -7.63 -10.54
C VAL A 26 10.67 -7.14 -10.06
N VAL A 27 10.63 -6.02 -9.33
CA VAL A 27 9.36 -5.44 -8.84
C VAL A 27 8.42 -5.13 -10.01
N ARG A 28 8.94 -4.50 -11.07
CA ARG A 28 8.17 -4.18 -12.28
C ARG A 28 7.69 -5.44 -13.01
N CYS A 29 8.56 -6.44 -13.17
CA CYS A 29 8.20 -7.70 -13.81
C CYS A 29 7.11 -8.41 -13.02
N CYS A 30 7.25 -8.57 -11.69
CA CYS A 30 6.23 -9.17 -10.85
C CYS A 30 4.89 -8.42 -10.95
N ALA A 31 4.91 -7.10 -10.86
CA ALA A 31 3.70 -6.30 -10.98
C ALA A 31 3.06 -6.42 -12.38
N GLN A 32 3.87 -6.41 -13.44
CA GLN A 32 3.38 -6.58 -14.81
C GLN A 32 2.78 -7.98 -15.03
N THR A 33 3.40 -9.02 -14.47
CA THR A 33 2.93 -10.40 -14.63
C THR A 33 1.64 -10.67 -13.86
N TYR A 34 1.54 -10.19 -12.62
CA TYR A 34 0.47 -10.60 -11.70
C TYR A 34 -0.59 -9.53 -11.44
N LEU A 35 -0.29 -8.25 -11.68
CA LEU A 35 -1.19 -7.15 -11.34
C LEU A 35 -1.77 -6.44 -12.57
N SER A 36 -1.29 -6.73 -13.79
CA SER A 36 -1.82 -6.12 -15.03
C SER A 36 -3.19 -6.64 -15.43
N ALA A 37 -3.58 -7.83 -14.99
CA ALA A 37 -4.89 -8.42 -15.26
C ALA A 37 -5.45 -8.99 -13.96
N LEU A 38 -6.33 -8.24 -13.31
CA LEU A 38 -6.96 -8.65 -12.06
C LEU A 38 -8.31 -9.32 -12.33
N PRO A 39 -8.73 -10.29 -11.49
CA PRO A 39 -10.05 -10.91 -11.59
C PRO A 39 -11.18 -9.86 -11.47
N ALA A 40 -12.24 -10.00 -12.28
CA ALA A 40 -13.34 -9.03 -12.32
C ALA A 40 -14.13 -8.91 -11.00
N ASN A 41 -14.11 -9.96 -10.17
CA ASN A 41 -14.76 -9.97 -8.85
C ASN A 41 -13.87 -9.41 -7.73
N LEU A 42 -12.63 -9.02 -8.01
CA LEU A 42 -11.73 -8.45 -7.01
C LEU A 42 -12.17 -7.02 -6.67
N ARG A 43 -12.52 -6.79 -5.40
CA ARG A 43 -13.03 -5.49 -4.94
C ARG A 43 -12.01 -4.68 -4.15
N VAL A 44 -11.14 -5.34 -3.39
CA VAL A 44 -10.21 -4.68 -2.47
C VAL A 44 -8.85 -5.36 -2.51
N ILE A 45 -7.78 -4.56 -2.53
CA ILE A 45 -6.40 -4.99 -2.40
C ILE A 45 -5.77 -4.25 -1.22
N ILE A 46 -5.18 -5.02 -0.30
CA ILE A 46 -4.53 -4.48 0.91
C ILE A 46 -3.02 -4.57 0.73
N LEU A 47 -2.34 -3.43 0.83
CA LEU A 47 -0.88 -3.33 0.79
C LEU A 47 -0.35 -3.00 2.19
N LEU A 48 0.63 -3.79 2.66
CA LEU A 48 1.21 -3.60 3.99
C LEU A 48 2.40 -2.64 3.92
N GLY A 49 2.16 -1.36 4.25
CA GLY A 49 3.18 -0.32 4.29
C GLY A 49 2.60 1.07 4.09
N THR A 50 2.88 1.97 5.02
CA THR A 50 2.27 3.31 5.10
C THR A 50 3.29 4.46 5.05
N THR A 51 4.55 4.17 4.72
CA THR A 51 5.55 5.22 4.52
C THR A 51 5.25 5.99 3.24
N ALA A 52 5.43 7.31 3.26
CA ALA A 52 5.05 8.17 2.14
C ALA A 52 5.76 7.79 0.83
N GLY A 53 7.06 7.46 0.90
CA GLY A 53 7.82 7.02 -0.26
C GLY A 53 7.29 5.72 -0.87
N TYR A 54 7.01 4.71 -0.03
CA TYR A 54 6.47 3.43 -0.49
C TYR A 54 5.10 3.60 -1.17
N ILE A 55 4.19 4.37 -0.55
CA ILE A 55 2.87 4.65 -1.13
C ILE A 55 3.01 5.35 -2.48
N LYS A 56 3.86 6.37 -2.56
CA LYS A 56 4.10 7.14 -3.79
C LYS A 56 4.59 6.24 -4.93
N ASP A 57 5.54 5.35 -4.66
CA ASP A 57 6.10 4.45 -5.66
C ASP A 57 5.09 3.36 -6.09
N CYS A 58 4.31 2.82 -5.16
CA CYS A 58 3.19 1.93 -5.48
C CYS A 58 2.14 2.64 -6.36
N LYS A 59 1.68 3.84 -5.97
CA LYS A 59 0.74 4.65 -6.78
C LYS A 59 1.28 4.86 -8.19
N LYS A 60 2.55 5.23 -8.34
CA LYS A 60 3.20 5.42 -9.65
C LYS A 60 3.20 4.15 -10.48
N LEU A 61 3.55 3.01 -9.87
CA LEU A 61 3.57 1.71 -10.54
C LEU A 61 2.16 1.30 -10.98
N ILE A 62 1.17 1.30 -10.09
CA ILE A 62 -0.19 0.88 -10.42
C ILE A 62 -0.84 1.82 -11.44
N ARG A 63 -0.58 3.14 -11.37
CA ARG A 63 -1.02 4.09 -12.40
C ARG A 63 -0.44 3.76 -13.77
N SER A 64 0.80 3.26 -13.85
CA SER A 64 1.40 2.87 -15.12
C SER A 64 0.78 1.58 -15.70
N LEU A 65 0.34 0.66 -14.84
CA LEU A 65 -0.33 -0.57 -15.27
C LEU A 65 -1.80 -0.32 -15.69
N HIS A 66 -2.48 0.57 -14.97
CA HIS A 66 -3.93 0.80 -15.09
C HIS A 66 -4.32 2.26 -15.35
N PRO A 67 -3.71 2.96 -16.32
CA PRO A 67 -3.80 4.42 -16.44
C PRO A 67 -5.22 4.94 -16.64
N ARG A 68 -6.10 4.18 -17.31
CA ARG A 68 -7.48 4.58 -17.60
C ARG A 68 -8.43 4.51 -16.40
N SER A 69 -8.11 3.64 -15.43
CA SER A 69 -8.95 3.40 -14.26
C SER A 69 -8.36 3.93 -12.95
N PHE A 70 -7.13 4.43 -13.01
CA PHE A 70 -6.44 4.94 -11.83
C PHE A 70 -7.07 6.25 -11.36
N LYS A 71 -7.50 6.28 -10.10
CA LYS A 71 -8.03 7.49 -9.46
C LYS A 71 -7.58 7.54 -8.00
N GLU A 72 -6.96 8.65 -7.59
CA GLU A 72 -6.63 8.85 -6.17
C GLU A 72 -7.90 9.04 -5.34
N VAL A 73 -7.92 8.43 -4.15
CA VAL A 73 -9.03 8.56 -3.19
C VAL A 73 -8.59 9.41 -2.02
N ASN A 74 -7.44 9.09 -1.42
CA ASN A 74 -6.78 9.86 -0.39
C ASN A 74 -5.28 9.49 -0.34
N ASP A 75 -4.57 9.88 0.72
CA ASP A 75 -3.14 9.65 0.87
C ASP A 75 -2.76 8.17 0.82
N VAL A 76 -3.60 7.28 1.36
CA VAL A 76 -3.31 5.84 1.49
C VAL A 76 -4.13 4.95 0.57
N ALA A 77 -5.05 5.51 -0.21
CA ALA A 77 -5.93 4.72 -1.07
C ALA A 77 -6.12 5.29 -2.47
N TYR A 78 -6.36 4.39 -3.42
CA TYR A 78 -6.66 4.70 -4.82
C TYR A 78 -7.47 3.58 -5.47
N LEU A 79 -8.29 3.94 -6.46
CA LEU A 79 -8.98 2.98 -7.32
C LEU A 79 -8.11 2.66 -8.53
N ALA A 80 -8.04 1.38 -8.92
CA ALA A 80 -7.45 0.94 -10.18
C ALA A 80 -7.94 -0.48 -10.51
N ALA A 81 -8.21 -0.74 -11.79
CA ALA A 81 -8.67 -2.04 -12.30
C ALA A 81 -9.91 -2.58 -11.57
N GLY A 82 -10.87 -1.69 -11.26
CA GLY A 82 -12.12 -2.06 -10.60
C GLY A 82 -12.01 -2.36 -9.10
N ALA A 83 -10.80 -2.32 -8.52
CA ALA A 83 -10.55 -2.58 -7.11
C ALA A 83 -10.10 -1.32 -6.36
N MET A 84 -10.44 -1.25 -5.07
CA MET A 84 -9.89 -0.29 -4.12
C MET A 84 -8.56 -0.82 -3.56
N TRP A 85 -7.49 -0.08 -3.80
CA TRP A 85 -6.17 -0.37 -3.25
C TRP A 85 -5.97 0.46 -2.00
N VAL A 86 -5.68 -0.18 -0.87
CA VAL A 86 -5.54 0.49 0.43
C VAL A 86 -4.24 0.09 1.09
N HIS A 87 -3.45 1.10 1.46
CA HIS A 87 -2.24 0.93 2.25
C HIS A 87 -2.58 0.92 3.75
N VAL A 88 -2.21 -0.16 4.43
CA VAL A 88 -2.40 -0.32 5.88
C VAL A 88 -1.07 -0.57 6.58
N THR A 89 -1.02 -0.28 7.87
CA THR A 89 0.19 -0.51 8.67
C THR A 89 0.55 -1.99 8.70
N HIS A 90 1.84 -2.32 8.63
CA HIS A 90 2.29 -3.70 8.73
C HIS A 90 2.25 -4.15 10.22
N PRO A 91 1.62 -5.28 10.57
CA PRO A 91 1.44 -5.71 11.96
C PRO A 91 2.68 -6.40 12.54
N SER A 92 3.87 -5.82 12.37
CA SER A 92 5.11 -6.35 12.96
C SER A 92 5.40 -5.68 14.29
N GLY A 93 5.89 -6.43 15.28
CA GLY A 93 6.41 -5.87 16.54
C GLY A 93 7.59 -4.92 16.36
N MET A 94 8.28 -4.96 15.21
CA MET A 94 9.33 -4.01 14.85
C MET A 94 8.78 -2.71 14.23
N ASN A 95 7.48 -2.63 13.97
CA ASN A 95 6.82 -1.42 13.49
C ASN A 95 6.42 -0.54 14.68
N GLY A 96 7.30 0.41 15.05
CA GLY A 96 7.05 1.36 16.15
C GLY A 96 5.79 2.22 15.98
N TYR A 97 5.18 2.25 14.80
CA TYR A 97 3.96 3.01 14.51
C TYR A 97 2.67 2.18 14.59
N TYR A 98 2.77 0.87 14.82
CA TYR A 98 1.60 -0.02 14.87
C TYR A 98 0.68 0.34 16.05
N GLY A 99 1.23 0.63 17.23
CA GLY A 99 0.42 1.04 18.39
C GLY A 99 -0.38 2.32 18.11
N LYS A 100 0.26 3.32 17.49
CA LYS A 100 -0.37 4.60 17.10
C LYS A 100 -1.47 4.44 16.06
N TRP A 101 -1.27 3.52 15.12
CA TRP A 101 -2.32 3.10 14.18
C TRP A 101 -3.51 2.53 14.96
N MET A 102 -3.28 1.52 15.81
CA MET A 102 -4.36 0.84 16.53
C MET A 102 -5.15 1.76 17.46
N SER A 103 -4.50 2.74 18.08
CA SER A 103 -5.16 3.74 18.94
C SER A 103 -5.82 4.87 18.18
N ALA A 104 -5.74 4.91 16.84
CA ALA A 104 -6.22 6.02 16.01
C ALA A 104 -5.70 7.39 16.48
N ASP A 105 -4.43 7.44 16.90
CA ASP A 105 -3.85 8.65 17.48
C ASP A 105 -3.73 9.76 16.42
N LYS A 106 -4.63 10.74 16.47
CA LYS A 106 -4.68 11.85 15.51
C LYS A 106 -3.49 12.81 15.60
N THR A 107 -2.68 12.71 16.66
CA THR A 107 -1.43 13.49 16.77
C THR A 107 -0.27 12.84 16.02
N ASP A 108 -0.43 11.60 15.55
CA ASP A 108 0.56 10.85 14.79
C ASP A 108 0.03 10.54 13.38
N ALA A 109 0.90 10.64 12.37
CA ALA A 109 0.53 10.38 10.98
C ALA A 109 0.01 8.95 10.76
N SER A 110 0.43 7.97 11.57
CA SER A 110 -0.05 6.60 11.52
C SER A 110 -1.53 6.49 11.91
N GLY A 111 -1.96 7.25 12.94
CA GLY A 111 -3.36 7.28 13.35
C GLY A 111 -4.26 7.96 12.32
N GLY A 112 -3.83 9.08 11.73
CA GLY A 112 -4.56 9.73 10.64
C GLY A 112 -4.76 8.80 9.42
N LYS A 113 -3.71 8.08 9.02
CA LYS A 113 -3.78 7.12 7.91
C LYS A 113 -4.73 5.95 8.17
N ARG A 114 -4.98 5.58 9.42
CA ARG A 114 -6.00 4.56 9.75
C ARG A 114 -7.39 5.04 9.37
N GLU A 115 -7.72 6.29 9.70
CA GLU A 115 -9.02 6.88 9.36
C GLU A 115 -9.21 6.96 7.84
N ASP A 116 -8.18 7.39 7.12
CA ASP A 116 -8.19 7.42 5.65
C ASP A 116 -8.40 6.02 5.03
N ALA A 117 -7.75 5.00 5.60
CA ALA A 117 -7.92 3.61 5.15
C ALA A 117 -9.35 3.10 5.41
N ILE A 118 -9.91 3.38 6.59
CA ILE A 118 -11.29 3.01 6.94
C ILE A 118 -12.30 3.72 6.03
N TYR A 119 -12.12 5.02 5.82
CA TYR A 119 -12.95 5.80 4.91
C TYR A 119 -12.95 5.20 3.50
N ALA A 120 -11.78 4.90 2.94
CA ALA A 120 -11.69 4.29 1.62
C ALA A 120 -12.43 2.94 1.53
N LEU A 121 -12.31 2.10 2.58
CA LEU A 121 -13.01 0.82 2.63
C LEU A 121 -14.54 0.96 2.75
N SER A 122 -15.04 1.98 3.44
CA SER A 122 -16.49 2.23 3.55
C SER A 122 -17.15 2.59 2.22
N LEU A 123 -16.40 3.17 1.27
CA LEU A 123 -16.88 3.45 -0.08
C LEU A 123 -17.17 2.17 -0.88
N MET A 124 -16.62 1.03 -0.46
CA MET A 124 -16.76 -0.26 -1.14
C MET A 124 -17.93 -1.10 -0.60
N SER A 125 -18.97 -0.45 -0.06
CA SER A 125 -20.17 -1.07 0.51
C SER A 125 -20.62 -2.31 -0.30
N PRO A 126 -21.06 -3.40 0.37
CA PRO A 126 -21.52 -4.60 -0.33
C PRO A 126 -22.60 -4.23 -1.37
N PRO A 127 -22.68 -4.93 -2.51
CA PRO A 127 -23.84 -4.77 -3.37
C PRO A 127 -25.08 -5.00 -2.51
N THR A 128 -25.98 -4.02 -2.48
CA THR A 128 -27.35 -4.24 -2.02
C THR A 128 -27.88 -5.37 -2.88
N GLY A 129 -28.06 -6.55 -2.28
CA GLY A 129 -28.62 -7.69 -2.98
C GLY A 129 -30.01 -7.32 -3.51
N GLU A 130 -30.18 -7.45 -4.83
CA GLU A 130 -31.49 -7.66 -5.45
C GLU A 130 -31.88 -9.12 -5.33
#